data_AF-A0A2N2KU74-F1
#
_entry.id   AF-A0A2N2KU74-F1
#
_cell.length_a   1.000
_cell.length_b   1.000
_cell.length_c   1.000
_cell.angle_alpha   90.00
_cell.angle_beta   90.00
_cell.angle_gamma   90.00
#
_symmetry.space_group_name_H-M   'P 1'
#
loop_
_entity.id
_entity.type
_entity.pdbx_description
1 polymer ?
#
loop_
_entity_poly.entity_id
_entity_poly.type
_entity_poly.pdbx_seq_one_letter_code
_entity_poly.pdbx_strand_id
1 'polypeptide(L)'
;MKKHLLFLMILVPLFLFAQALTDELSIPGDPCVEEDADYPDAAVYGMSGAVGTVISGNETYSQVRLLPQINVGKLGFGLDVDLLIDSEGQVRKEDWDTWEDYVNKIYFISWARRKDPFYFKVGCIPDYTLGHGLIFDHYSNMLRYPEVKNVGAYVGINTPYSGLGFEAYTHNIHQNEILAGRVSVNPLALLEIPLLEKLKISANVGIDRNQYGKYEDEDNDKIPDVYDKFPNDANHWLDTDNDGIPDGMDIDINGNGIIDHPDYNSYVAQWFPEIVAQNTTGYVFDTSVLRDTVQAYPKDDDVLVYSMDYQIPLVEGDFFSLANYGEIAMIDGYGSGVIFPGFSSKFLIFDAKLEFRNFGEQFLPGYFDRLYNNQRSYVQYLERPTGGKEWSLATKEASLASIEPSLGWFGYLRANIYDMIYVKGAYQDMYGESTFLGKSLWASISVNPTMISKLKEATIYYSQTNVNYINFKYPRNNNSNVMGRLVYAISDNTNLVGRYSEIYSDLNGDGNIKGKDEVQEMFNFGVEFTF
;
A
#
# COMPACT_ATOMS: atom_id res chain seq x y z
N MET A 1 53.03 -22.92 -26.30
CA MET A 1 53.19 -22.48 -24.90
C MET A 1 52.28 -21.30 -24.64
N LYS A 2 51.30 -21.50 -23.77
CA LYS A 2 50.60 -20.54 -22.88
C LYS A 2 50.58 -19.05 -23.28
N LYS A 3 49.39 -18.53 -23.58
CA LYS A 3 48.59 -17.75 -22.62
C LYS A 3 47.12 -17.71 -23.08
N HIS A 4 46.34 -18.54 -22.41
CA HIS A 4 44.89 -18.61 -22.49
C HIS A 4 44.25 -17.67 -21.46
N LEU A 5 42.94 -17.45 -21.66
CA LEU A 5 41.93 -17.21 -20.63
C LEU A 5 42.02 -15.87 -19.89
N LEU A 6 41.39 -14.84 -20.46
CA LEU A 6 40.82 -13.73 -19.68
C LEU A 6 39.62 -13.08 -20.38
N PHE A 7 38.82 -13.89 -21.08
CA PHE A 7 37.62 -13.44 -21.80
C PHE A 7 36.42 -14.36 -21.57
N LEU A 8 36.44 -15.19 -20.52
CA LEU A 8 35.39 -16.19 -20.28
C LEU A 8 34.96 -16.32 -18.80
N MET A 9 35.20 -15.29 -17.97
CA MET A 9 34.58 -15.18 -16.65
C MET A 9 34.30 -13.70 -16.38
N ILE A 10 33.07 -13.27 -16.68
CA ILE A 10 32.05 -12.80 -15.74
C ILE A 10 30.76 -12.83 -16.56
N LEU A 11 30.15 -14.01 -16.55
CA LEU A 11 28.80 -14.29 -17.01
C LEU A 11 28.01 -14.57 -15.72
N VAL A 12 27.05 -13.69 -15.42
CA VAL A 12 25.89 -13.84 -14.51
C VAL A 12 26.20 -13.73 -12.99
N PRO A 13 25.37 -13.02 -12.17
CA PRO A 13 24.03 -12.49 -12.44
C PRO A 13 23.90 -10.95 -12.40
N LEU A 14 23.39 -10.40 -13.51
CA LEU A 14 22.46 -9.26 -13.47
C LEU A 14 21.09 -9.85 -13.14
N PHE A 15 20.77 -9.97 -11.86
CA PHE A 15 19.42 -10.28 -11.38
C PHE A 15 19.12 -9.40 -10.17
N LEU A 16 17.87 -8.93 -10.11
CA LEU A 16 17.24 -8.16 -9.02
C LEU A 16 17.38 -6.63 -9.05
N PHE A 17 17.05 -5.95 -10.14
CA PHE A 17 16.76 -4.50 -10.09
C PHE A 17 15.61 -4.10 -11.02
N ALA A 18 14.41 -4.62 -10.73
CA ALA A 18 13.12 -4.12 -11.23
C ALA A 18 12.10 -3.97 -10.09
N GLN A 19 12.56 -3.94 -8.83
CA GLN A 19 11.67 -4.00 -7.66
C GLN A 19 10.76 -2.79 -7.48
N ALA A 20 11.13 -1.62 -8.00
CA ALA A 20 10.30 -0.42 -7.90
C ALA A 20 8.90 -0.56 -8.56
N LEU A 21 8.70 -1.55 -9.44
CA LEU A 21 7.46 -1.75 -10.20
C LEU A 21 6.91 -3.20 -10.15
N THR A 22 7.54 -4.12 -9.39
CA THR A 22 7.08 -5.51 -9.23
C THR A 22 6.24 -5.76 -7.98
N ASP A 23 6.06 -4.75 -7.12
CA ASP A 23 5.57 -4.95 -5.76
C ASP A 23 4.07 -5.27 -5.64
N GLU A 24 3.29 -5.21 -6.72
CA GLU A 24 1.88 -5.66 -6.73
C GLU A 24 1.72 -7.19 -6.90
N LEU A 25 2.82 -7.94 -6.92
CA LEU A 25 2.84 -9.41 -7.04
C LEU A 25 3.03 -10.13 -5.69
N SER A 26 3.07 -9.39 -4.58
CA SER A 26 3.18 -9.98 -3.24
C SER A 26 1.94 -10.81 -2.93
N ILE A 27 2.15 -12.02 -2.42
CA ILE A 27 1.09 -12.88 -1.91
C ILE A 27 1.23 -12.97 -0.38
N PRO A 28 0.12 -13.03 0.38
CA PRO A 28 0.21 -13.24 1.82
C PRO A 28 1.15 -14.37 2.19
N GLY A 29 1.98 -14.17 3.20
CA GLY A 29 2.98 -15.14 3.63
C GLY A 29 4.29 -15.14 2.81
N ASP A 30 4.42 -14.33 1.77
CA ASP A 30 5.71 -14.12 1.10
C ASP A 30 6.81 -13.73 2.12
N PRO A 31 8.06 -14.15 1.90
CA PRO A 31 9.19 -13.68 2.71
C PRO A 31 9.59 -12.27 2.26
N CYS A 32 10.04 -11.44 3.21
CA CYS A 32 10.64 -10.14 2.90
C CYS A 32 11.97 -10.36 2.14
N VAL A 33 11.99 -10.05 0.84
CA VAL A 33 13.08 -10.41 -0.08
C VAL A 33 14.41 -9.72 0.28
N GLU A 34 14.37 -8.52 0.86
CA GLU A 34 15.57 -7.76 1.22
C GLU A 34 16.33 -8.37 2.41
N GLU A 35 15.68 -9.13 3.30
CA GLU A 35 16.33 -9.65 4.52
C GLU A 35 17.27 -10.83 4.26
N ASP A 36 17.03 -11.58 3.19
CA ASP A 36 17.75 -12.83 2.86
C ASP A 36 18.78 -12.64 1.72
N ALA A 37 18.92 -11.43 1.18
CA ALA A 37 19.79 -11.17 0.04
C ALA A 37 21.26 -10.97 0.46
N ASP A 38 22.15 -11.79 -0.12
CA ASP A 38 23.60 -11.70 0.06
C ASP A 38 24.16 -10.34 -0.38
N TYR A 39 25.30 -9.97 0.22
CA TYR A 39 26.03 -8.77 -0.16
C TYR A 39 26.84 -8.99 -1.43
N PRO A 40 26.94 -8.00 -2.32
CA PRO A 40 27.75 -8.14 -3.51
C PRO A 40 29.24 -8.10 -3.17
N ASP A 41 30.01 -9.02 -3.76
CA ASP A 41 31.48 -9.10 -3.60
C ASP A 41 32.22 -7.89 -4.20
N ALA A 42 31.58 -7.18 -5.14
CA ALA A 42 32.10 -5.99 -5.80
C ALA A 42 31.00 -4.92 -5.92
N ALA A 43 31.37 -3.68 -6.22
CA ALA A 43 30.39 -2.61 -6.45
C ALA A 43 29.47 -2.98 -7.63
N VAL A 44 28.17 -3.02 -7.38
CA VAL A 44 27.12 -3.23 -8.39
C VAL A 44 26.49 -1.89 -8.69
N TYR A 45 26.50 -1.51 -9.97
CA TYR A 45 25.82 -0.32 -10.48
C TYR A 45 24.62 -0.78 -11.28
N GLY A 46 23.52 -0.04 -11.17
CA GLY A 46 22.37 -0.19 -12.04
C GLY A 46 21.79 1.17 -12.33
N MET A 47 21.29 1.38 -13.54
CA MET A 47 20.53 2.57 -13.86
C MET A 47 19.26 2.17 -14.58
N SER A 48 18.13 2.40 -13.91
CA SER A 48 16.81 2.27 -14.53
C SER A 48 16.32 3.61 -15.05
N GLY A 49 15.37 3.63 -15.97
CA GLY A 49 14.75 4.87 -16.39
C GLY A 49 13.46 4.65 -17.15
N ALA A 50 12.62 5.68 -17.19
CA ALA A 50 11.34 5.69 -17.89
C ALA A 50 11.19 6.99 -18.69
N VAL A 51 10.57 6.90 -19.86
CA VAL A 51 10.13 8.06 -20.63
C VAL A 51 8.66 7.86 -20.94
N GLY A 52 7.85 8.88 -20.68
CA GLY A 52 6.41 8.78 -20.85
C GLY A 52 5.70 10.11 -20.75
N THR A 53 4.40 10.04 -20.56
CA THR A 53 3.55 11.21 -20.34
C THR A 53 2.85 11.03 -19.00
N VAL A 54 2.85 12.08 -18.19
CA VAL A 54 2.13 12.15 -16.91
C VAL A 54 1.10 13.26 -17.03
N ILE A 55 -0.13 12.98 -16.58
CA ILE A 55 -1.19 13.98 -16.47
C ILE A 55 -1.26 14.36 -15.00
N SER A 56 -1.12 15.64 -14.70
CA SER A 56 -1.23 16.17 -13.33
C SER A 56 -2.20 17.34 -13.37
N GLY A 57 -3.33 17.22 -12.66
CA GLY A 57 -4.45 18.15 -12.80
C GLY A 57 -4.98 18.21 -14.23
N ASN A 58 -5.02 19.41 -14.81
CA ASN A 58 -5.44 19.65 -16.20
C ASN A 58 -4.26 19.75 -17.20
N GLU A 59 -3.03 19.53 -16.74
CA GLU A 59 -1.83 19.70 -17.56
C GLU A 59 -1.17 18.36 -17.91
N THR A 60 -0.59 18.28 -19.10
CA THR A 60 0.08 17.08 -19.62
C THR A 60 1.58 17.34 -19.71
N TYR A 61 2.35 16.57 -18.96
CA TYR A 61 3.80 16.67 -18.91
C TYR A 61 4.47 15.51 -19.65
N SER A 62 5.52 15.81 -20.40
CA SER A 62 6.48 14.80 -20.86
C SER A 62 7.44 14.48 -19.71
N GLN A 63 7.50 13.22 -19.30
CA GLN A 63 8.36 12.75 -18.21
C GLN A 63 9.61 12.07 -18.77
N VAL A 64 10.77 12.46 -18.25
CA VAL A 64 12.02 11.70 -18.34
C VAL A 64 12.50 11.39 -16.93
N ARG A 65 12.65 10.11 -16.61
CA ARG A 65 12.98 9.64 -15.27
C ARG A 65 14.17 8.70 -15.28
N LEU A 66 15.08 8.86 -14.32
CA LEU A 66 16.29 8.08 -14.15
C LEU A 66 16.42 7.64 -12.69
N LEU A 67 16.66 6.35 -12.48
CA LEU A 67 16.85 5.73 -11.18
C LEU A 67 18.22 5.06 -11.08
N PRO A 68 19.33 5.82 -10.99
CA PRO A 68 20.65 5.25 -10.78
C PRO A 68 20.78 4.71 -9.36
N GLN A 69 21.38 3.53 -9.24
CA GLN A 69 21.57 2.78 -8.00
C GLN A 69 22.99 2.22 -7.94
N ILE A 70 23.55 2.20 -6.74
CA ILE A 70 24.85 1.61 -6.45
C ILE A 70 24.77 0.82 -5.15
N ASN A 71 25.31 -0.40 -5.15
CA ASN A 71 25.49 -1.21 -3.97
C ASN A 71 26.97 -1.56 -3.82
N VAL A 72 27.58 -1.19 -2.69
CA VAL A 72 28.99 -1.44 -2.38
C VAL A 72 29.08 -2.11 -1.01
N GLY A 73 29.26 -3.44 -1.01
CA GLY A 73 29.21 -4.22 0.22
C GLY A 73 27.87 -4.03 0.93
N LYS A 74 27.90 -3.49 2.16
CA LYS A 74 26.68 -3.22 2.94
C LYS A 74 25.96 -1.92 2.59
N LEU A 75 26.63 -0.99 1.89
CA LEU A 75 26.04 0.30 1.54
C LEU A 75 25.21 0.16 0.27
N GLY A 76 23.97 0.62 0.32
CA GLY A 76 23.12 0.83 -0.85
C GLY A 76 22.74 2.29 -0.99
N PHE A 77 22.72 2.79 -2.22
CA PHE A 77 22.31 4.15 -2.53
C PHE A 77 21.58 4.18 -3.86
N GLY A 78 20.43 4.86 -3.92
CA GLY A 78 19.65 5.06 -5.12
C GLY A 78 19.11 6.47 -5.20
N LEU A 79 19.06 7.02 -6.41
CA LEU A 79 18.35 8.27 -6.71
C LEU A 79 17.12 7.98 -7.56
N ASP A 80 16.16 8.90 -7.51
CA ASP A 80 15.04 9.00 -8.41
C ASP A 80 14.97 10.43 -8.96
N VAL A 81 15.51 10.61 -10.15
CA VAL A 81 15.58 11.90 -10.82
C VAL A 81 14.59 11.92 -11.96
N ASP A 82 13.50 12.66 -11.81
CA ASP A 82 12.52 12.93 -12.84
C ASP A 82 12.53 14.39 -13.29
N LEU A 83 12.29 14.57 -14.59
CA LEU A 83 12.10 15.84 -15.25
C LEU A 83 10.73 15.81 -15.91
N LEU A 84 9.83 16.64 -15.41
CA LEU A 84 8.53 16.91 -16.02
C LEU A 84 8.64 18.16 -16.88
N ILE A 85 8.31 18.03 -18.16
CA ILE A 85 8.41 19.09 -19.16
C ILE A 85 7.02 19.39 -19.72
N ASP A 86 6.57 20.64 -19.59
CA ASP A 86 5.26 21.09 -20.10
C ASP A 86 5.21 21.18 -21.63
N SER A 87 4.04 21.57 -22.18
CA SER A 87 3.84 21.76 -23.62
C SER A 87 4.71 22.86 -24.24
N GLU A 88 5.14 23.82 -23.43
CA GLU A 88 5.99 24.96 -23.77
C GLU A 88 7.49 24.62 -23.67
N GLY A 89 7.83 23.40 -23.25
CA GLY A 89 9.20 22.91 -23.10
C GLY A 89 9.90 23.40 -21.83
N GLN A 90 9.18 23.94 -20.85
CA GLN A 90 9.73 24.32 -19.55
C GLN A 90 9.68 23.14 -18.58
N VAL A 91 10.71 23.04 -17.74
CA VAL A 91 10.72 22.08 -16.64
C VAL A 91 9.80 22.59 -15.54
N ARG A 92 8.94 21.71 -15.01
CA ARG A 92 8.07 21.99 -13.87
C ARG A 92 8.93 22.43 -12.67
N LYS A 93 8.78 23.69 -12.27
CA LYS A 93 9.63 24.31 -11.23
C LYS A 93 9.31 23.80 -9.83
N GLU A 94 8.04 23.53 -9.57
CA GLU A 94 7.53 22.99 -8.30
C GLU A 94 8.30 21.76 -7.83
N ASP A 95 8.84 20.94 -8.74
CA ASP A 95 9.60 19.74 -8.40
C ASP A 95 11.06 20.02 -7.94
N TRP A 96 11.46 21.30 -7.82
CA TRP A 96 12.85 21.76 -7.59
C TRP A 96 12.98 23.02 -6.72
N ASP A 97 11.88 23.57 -6.22
CA ASP A 97 11.84 24.91 -5.60
C ASP A 97 12.18 24.88 -4.09
N THR A 98 11.87 23.78 -3.40
CA THR A 98 12.08 23.61 -1.95
C THR A 98 13.21 22.63 -1.63
N TRP A 99 13.73 22.63 -0.40
CA TRP A 99 14.80 21.69 -0.03
C TRP A 99 14.27 20.25 0.09
N GLU A 100 13.00 20.11 0.45
CA GLU A 100 12.25 18.85 0.49
C GLU A 100 12.23 18.18 -0.89
N ASP A 101 12.09 18.97 -1.97
CA ASP A 101 12.07 18.44 -3.34
C ASP A 101 13.37 17.74 -3.73
N TYR A 102 14.51 18.22 -3.24
CA TYR A 102 15.81 17.57 -3.45
C TYR A 102 15.93 16.27 -2.65
N VAL A 103 15.35 16.21 -1.44
CA VAL A 103 15.31 14.99 -0.63
C VAL A 103 14.41 13.94 -1.30
N ASN A 104 13.32 14.35 -1.93
CA ASN A 104 12.43 13.48 -2.71
C ASN A 104 13.10 12.83 -3.93
N LYS A 105 14.27 13.34 -4.36
CA LYS A 105 15.11 12.70 -5.40
C LYS A 105 15.99 11.57 -4.85
N ILE A 106 16.05 11.36 -3.53
CA ILE A 106 16.74 10.21 -2.93
C ILE A 106 15.77 9.03 -2.93
N TYR A 107 16.03 8.04 -3.78
CA TYR A 107 15.21 6.84 -3.83
C TYR A 107 15.42 5.98 -2.58
N PHE A 108 16.68 5.70 -2.22
CA PHE A 108 17.01 5.17 -0.91
C PHE A 108 18.48 5.38 -0.53
N ILE A 109 18.75 5.33 0.77
CA ILE A 109 20.08 5.12 1.35
C ILE A 109 19.94 3.99 2.36
N SER A 110 20.77 2.96 2.26
CA SER A 110 20.73 1.82 3.16
C SER A 110 22.10 1.39 3.62
N TRP A 111 22.14 0.83 4.83
CA TRP A 111 23.29 0.13 5.37
C TRP A 111 22.82 -1.20 5.94
N ALA A 112 23.39 -2.28 5.43
CA ALA A 112 23.19 -3.65 5.88
C ALA A 112 21.74 -4.18 5.78
N ARG A 113 21.51 -5.44 6.18
CA ARG A 113 20.20 -6.11 6.22
C ARG A 113 19.67 -6.15 7.65
N ARG A 114 18.36 -6.34 7.83
CA ARG A 114 17.69 -6.35 9.16
C ARG A 114 18.21 -7.42 10.14
N LYS A 115 18.95 -8.43 9.66
CA LYS A 115 19.61 -9.47 10.48
C LYS A 115 21.00 -9.09 10.97
N ASP A 116 21.61 -8.04 10.40
CA ASP A 116 22.95 -7.60 10.79
C ASP A 116 22.96 -6.88 12.16
N PRO A 117 24.14 -6.74 12.80
CA PRO A 117 24.23 -6.11 14.12
C PRO A 117 23.78 -4.64 14.17
N PHE A 118 23.93 -3.90 13.07
CA PHE A 118 23.42 -2.55 12.90
C PHE A 118 23.03 -2.36 11.44
N TYR A 119 21.83 -1.84 11.22
CA TYR A 119 21.30 -1.60 9.89
C TYR A 119 20.36 -0.41 9.88
N PHE A 120 20.22 0.22 8.72
CA PHE A 120 19.19 1.22 8.49
C PHE A 120 18.83 1.30 7.01
N LYS A 121 17.66 1.88 6.73
CA LYS A 121 17.26 2.31 5.40
C LYS A 121 16.46 3.60 5.52
N VAL A 122 16.68 4.54 4.61
CA VAL A 122 15.94 5.79 4.47
C VAL A 122 15.50 5.92 3.01
N GLY A 123 14.28 6.37 2.75
CA GLY A 123 13.69 6.51 1.42
C GLY A 123 12.51 5.56 1.18
N CYS A 124 12.50 4.93 0.02
CA CYS A 124 11.45 4.01 -0.41
C CYS A 124 11.54 2.64 0.30
N ILE A 125 10.46 2.24 0.97
CA ILE A 125 10.34 0.98 1.71
C ILE A 125 9.22 0.15 1.05
N PRO A 126 9.59 -0.82 0.19
CA PRO A 126 8.62 -1.57 -0.62
C PRO A 126 7.83 -2.58 0.22
N ASP A 127 8.41 -3.03 1.32
CA ASP A 127 7.87 -4.06 2.20
C ASP A 127 8.36 -3.85 3.64
N TYR A 128 7.44 -3.90 4.58
CA TYR A 128 7.74 -3.88 6.01
C TYR A 128 6.75 -4.77 6.75
N THR A 129 7.28 -5.80 7.41
CA THR A 129 6.52 -6.79 8.17
C THR A 129 7.09 -6.88 9.59
N LEU A 130 6.20 -6.95 10.59
CA LEU A 130 6.53 -7.21 11.99
C LEU A 130 5.92 -8.53 12.46
N GLY A 131 6.64 -9.23 13.33
CA GLY A 131 6.25 -10.57 13.80
C GLY A 131 6.03 -11.53 12.63
N HIS A 132 4.85 -12.14 12.60
CA HIS A 132 4.34 -13.03 11.55
C HIS A 132 3.20 -12.38 10.75
N GLY A 133 3.07 -11.05 10.81
CA GLY A 133 2.14 -10.30 9.98
C GLY A 133 0.79 -9.99 10.63
N LEU A 134 0.62 -10.18 11.95
CA LEU A 134 -0.66 -9.82 12.58
C LEU A 134 -0.90 -8.31 12.70
N ILE A 135 0.16 -7.49 12.76
CA ILE A 135 0.03 -6.03 12.93
C ILE A 135 0.51 -5.24 11.70
N PHE A 136 1.67 -5.58 11.15
CA PHE A 136 2.22 -5.05 9.91
C PHE A 136 2.46 -6.21 8.96
N ASP A 137 1.76 -6.22 7.83
CA ASP A 137 1.84 -7.29 6.81
C ASP A 137 2.14 -6.67 5.45
N HIS A 138 3.40 -6.79 5.02
CA HIS A 138 3.87 -6.23 3.74
C HIS A 138 3.53 -4.73 3.56
N TYR A 139 3.53 -3.94 4.64
CA TYR A 139 3.27 -2.50 4.58
C TYR A 139 4.27 -1.83 3.64
N SER A 140 3.80 -0.90 2.82
CA SER A 140 4.64 -0.17 1.87
C SER A 140 4.33 1.31 1.91
N ASN A 141 5.38 2.13 2.03
CA ASN A 141 5.22 3.58 1.84
C ASN A 141 5.23 3.99 0.35
N MET A 142 5.33 3.01 -0.56
CA MET A 142 5.50 3.23 -2.00
C MET A 142 4.23 2.98 -2.82
N LEU A 143 3.08 2.70 -2.20
CA LEU A 143 1.88 2.31 -2.95
C LEU A 143 1.41 3.37 -3.97
N ARG A 144 1.54 4.65 -3.64
CA ARG A 144 1.21 5.79 -4.51
C ARG A 144 2.41 6.30 -5.32
N TYR A 145 3.51 5.56 -5.34
CA TYR A 145 4.71 5.97 -6.05
C TYR A 145 4.53 5.74 -7.57
N PRO A 146 4.92 6.66 -8.46
CA PRO A 146 5.71 7.88 -8.19
C PRO A 146 4.92 9.16 -7.90
N GLU A 147 3.59 9.12 -7.92
CA GLU A 147 2.73 10.30 -7.70
C GLU A 147 2.97 10.93 -6.32
N VAL A 148 3.13 10.10 -5.29
CA VAL A 148 3.53 10.53 -3.94
C VAL A 148 4.86 9.87 -3.57
N LYS A 149 5.88 10.70 -3.29
CA LYS A 149 7.23 10.25 -2.92
C LYS A 149 7.42 10.29 -1.40
N ASN A 150 6.97 9.24 -0.72
CA ASN A 150 7.22 9.10 0.71
C ASN A 150 8.68 8.75 1.01
N VAL A 151 9.28 9.46 1.97
CA VAL A 151 10.66 9.23 2.44
C VAL A 151 10.59 8.57 3.82
N GLY A 152 10.44 7.25 3.85
CA GLY A 152 10.38 6.47 5.10
C GLY A 152 11.75 6.17 5.69
N ALA A 153 11.78 5.58 6.88
CA ALA A 153 13.02 5.10 7.47
C ALA A 153 12.81 3.94 8.43
N TYR A 154 13.81 3.05 8.52
CA TYR A 154 14.00 2.18 9.68
C TYR A 154 15.46 2.17 10.12
N VAL A 155 15.66 1.91 11.41
CA VAL A 155 16.97 1.69 12.01
C VAL A 155 16.87 0.57 13.04
N GLY A 156 17.84 -0.33 13.08
CA GLY A 156 17.87 -1.39 14.06
C GLY A 156 19.26 -1.84 14.47
N ILE A 157 19.30 -2.47 15.64
CA ILE A 157 20.50 -3.02 16.28
C ILE A 157 20.17 -4.44 16.75
N ASN A 158 21.04 -5.40 16.43
CA ASN A 158 20.99 -6.77 16.93
C ASN A 158 22.29 -7.10 17.67
N THR A 159 22.18 -7.51 18.94
CA THR A 159 23.34 -7.90 19.74
C THR A 159 23.49 -9.43 19.76
N PRO A 160 24.70 -9.95 19.52
CA PRO A 160 24.94 -11.39 19.57
C PRO A 160 24.81 -11.94 21.01
N TYR A 161 25.12 -11.13 22.01
CA TYR A 161 24.92 -11.49 23.42
C TYR A 161 23.44 -11.34 23.78
N SER A 162 22.83 -12.41 24.30
CA SER A 162 21.41 -12.57 24.64
C SER A 162 20.38 -12.43 23.51
N GLY A 163 20.81 -12.26 22.25
CA GLY A 163 19.90 -12.05 21.12
C GLY A 163 19.03 -10.79 21.24
N LEU A 164 19.48 -9.76 21.98
CA LEU A 164 18.72 -8.52 22.14
C LEU A 164 18.69 -7.78 20.81
N GLY A 165 17.50 -7.44 20.34
CA GLY A 165 17.27 -6.71 19.10
C GLY A 165 16.34 -5.52 19.36
N PHE A 166 16.60 -4.41 18.69
CA PHE A 166 15.74 -3.23 18.67
C PHE A 166 15.60 -2.72 17.24
N GLU A 167 14.39 -2.35 16.83
CA GLU A 167 14.12 -1.68 15.57
C GLU A 167 13.08 -0.58 15.77
N ALA A 168 13.27 0.55 15.08
CA ALA A 168 12.30 1.62 14.97
C ALA A 168 12.05 1.94 13.49
N TYR A 169 10.81 2.29 13.16
CA TYR A 169 10.34 2.52 11.81
C TYR A 169 9.43 3.75 11.75
N THR A 170 9.50 4.46 10.63
CA THR A 170 8.52 5.48 10.23
C THR A 170 8.24 5.39 8.74
N HIS A 171 6.98 5.55 8.35
CA HIS A 171 6.59 5.52 6.93
C HIS A 171 7.08 6.76 6.17
N ASN A 172 7.23 7.89 6.86
CA ASN A 172 7.73 9.14 6.34
C ASN A 172 8.42 9.96 7.45
N ILE A 173 9.67 10.39 7.22
CA ILE A 173 10.47 11.14 8.20
C ILE A 173 9.95 12.56 8.47
N HIS A 174 9.14 13.13 7.56
CA HIS A 174 8.57 14.48 7.70
C HIS A 174 7.24 14.44 8.45
N GLN A 175 6.24 13.75 7.91
CA GLN A 175 4.89 13.67 8.51
C GLN A 175 4.88 12.78 9.76
N ASN A 176 5.67 11.70 9.76
CA ASN A 176 5.91 10.83 10.92
C ASN A 176 4.63 10.18 11.51
N GLU A 177 3.51 10.18 10.80
CA GLU A 177 2.19 9.70 11.23
C GLU A 177 2.18 8.22 11.60
N ILE A 178 2.64 7.35 10.69
CA ILE A 178 2.74 5.91 10.93
C ILE A 178 4.13 5.56 11.45
N LEU A 179 4.18 4.97 12.64
CA LEU A 179 5.39 4.52 13.31
C LEU A 179 5.27 3.06 13.72
N ALA A 180 6.41 2.38 13.79
CA ALA A 180 6.46 1.03 14.33
C ALA A 180 7.75 0.79 15.11
N GLY A 181 7.72 -0.20 16.00
CA GLY A 181 8.86 -0.58 16.80
C GLY A 181 8.87 -2.06 17.15
N ARG A 182 10.06 -2.61 17.35
CA ARG A 182 10.27 -4.00 17.74
C ARG A 182 11.37 -4.11 18.77
N VAL A 183 11.15 -4.95 19.78
CA VAL A 183 12.17 -5.41 20.73
C VAL A 183 12.17 -6.93 20.70
N SER A 184 13.34 -7.55 20.55
CA SER A 184 13.48 -9.02 20.63
C SER A 184 14.54 -9.45 21.61
N VAL A 185 14.40 -10.65 22.18
CA VAL A 185 15.36 -11.25 23.11
C VAL A 185 15.40 -12.78 22.95
N ASN A 186 16.54 -13.39 23.30
CA ASN A 186 16.69 -14.84 23.40
C ASN A 186 16.90 -15.23 24.88
N PRO A 187 15.81 -15.38 25.67
CA PRO A 187 15.90 -15.45 27.13
C PRO A 187 16.62 -16.68 27.66
N LEU A 188 16.64 -17.77 26.87
CA LEU A 188 17.20 -19.05 27.26
C LEU A 188 18.56 -19.34 26.59
N ALA A 189 19.14 -18.36 25.89
CA ALA A 189 20.40 -18.53 25.15
C ALA A 189 21.60 -18.97 26.02
N LEU A 190 21.54 -18.72 27.33
CA LEU A 190 22.60 -19.09 28.28
C LEU A 190 22.34 -20.41 29.03
N LEU A 191 21.17 -21.04 28.84
CA LEU A 191 20.77 -22.22 29.61
C LEU A 191 21.14 -23.55 28.93
N GLU A 192 21.67 -23.51 27.69
CA GLU A 192 22.10 -24.69 26.90
C GLU A 192 21.04 -25.81 26.82
N ILE A 193 19.76 -25.47 26.93
CA ILE A 193 18.66 -26.43 26.79
C ILE A 193 18.42 -26.64 25.30
N PRO A 194 18.55 -27.87 24.76
CA PRO A 194 18.36 -28.13 23.33
C PRO A 194 17.04 -27.56 22.80
N LEU A 195 17.09 -26.96 21.61
CA LEU A 195 16.01 -26.22 20.94
C LEU A 195 15.60 -24.90 21.63
N LEU A 196 15.46 -24.91 22.96
CA LEU A 196 15.01 -23.75 23.72
C LEU A 196 16.08 -22.64 23.83
N GLU A 197 17.37 -22.96 23.74
CA GLU A 197 18.44 -21.96 23.67
C GLU A 197 18.31 -21.00 22.47
N LYS A 198 17.56 -21.41 21.44
CA LYS A 198 17.28 -20.64 20.23
C LYS A 198 15.90 -19.99 20.23
N LEU A 199 15.15 -20.09 21.34
CA LEU A 199 13.87 -19.40 21.50
C LEU A 199 14.11 -17.90 21.39
N LYS A 200 13.50 -17.28 20.37
CA LYS A 200 13.40 -15.84 20.20
C LYS A 200 12.00 -15.41 20.61
N ILE A 201 11.90 -14.36 21.42
CA ILE A 201 10.65 -13.69 21.76
C ILE A 201 10.77 -12.25 21.30
N SER A 202 9.72 -11.71 20.67
CA SER A 202 9.65 -10.29 20.34
C SER A 202 8.35 -9.64 20.83
N ALA A 203 8.43 -8.36 21.13
CA ALA A 203 7.29 -7.47 21.31
C ALA A 203 7.34 -6.40 20.22
N ASN A 204 6.20 -6.11 19.62
CA ASN A 204 6.06 -5.21 18.48
C ASN A 204 4.95 -4.19 18.77
N VAL A 205 5.09 -2.99 18.20
CA VAL A 205 4.10 -1.92 18.32
C VAL A 205 4.00 -1.17 16.99
N GLY A 206 2.80 -0.71 16.68
CA GLY A 206 2.42 0.08 15.54
C GLY A 206 1.49 1.21 15.94
N ILE A 207 1.67 2.40 15.39
CA ILE A 207 0.77 3.53 15.64
C ILE A 207 0.53 4.31 14.35
N ASP A 208 -0.72 4.72 14.13
CA ASP A 208 -1.08 5.82 13.24
C ASP A 208 -1.54 7.01 14.09
N ARG A 209 -0.84 8.14 13.99
CA ARG A 209 -1.16 9.37 14.74
C ARG A 209 -2.08 10.34 13.98
N ASN A 210 -2.44 10.02 12.75
CA ASN A 210 -3.31 10.85 11.91
C ASN A 210 -4.02 10.03 10.83
N GLN A 211 -5.08 9.31 11.20
CA GLN A 211 -5.83 8.48 10.23
C GLN A 211 -6.42 9.25 9.04
N TYR A 212 -6.53 10.58 9.14
CA TYR A 212 -7.05 11.44 8.08
C TYR A 212 -5.96 11.99 7.16
N GLY A 213 -4.67 11.76 7.43
CA GLY A 213 -3.52 12.26 6.67
C GLY A 213 -3.42 11.79 5.21
N LYS A 214 -4.42 11.08 4.70
CA LYS A 214 -4.61 10.79 3.28
C LYS A 214 -5.17 11.99 2.51
N TYR A 215 -5.99 12.81 3.15
CA TYR A 215 -6.70 13.94 2.55
C TYR A 215 -6.05 15.25 3.00
N GLU A 216 -5.81 16.14 2.05
CA GLU A 216 -5.18 17.45 2.23
C GLU A 216 -6.23 18.53 2.57
N ASP A 217 -5.72 19.65 3.08
CA ASP A 217 -6.44 20.86 3.49
C ASP A 217 -5.55 22.05 3.08
N GLU A 218 -5.69 22.49 1.83
CA GLU A 218 -4.75 23.43 1.21
C GLU A 218 -4.86 24.84 1.82
N ASP A 219 -6.08 25.29 2.16
CA ASP A 219 -6.34 26.62 2.72
C ASP A 219 -6.42 26.67 4.27
N ASN A 220 -6.34 25.51 4.93
CA ASN A 220 -6.34 25.33 6.39
C ASN A 220 -7.63 25.78 7.10
N ASP A 221 -8.78 25.67 6.44
CA ASP A 221 -10.08 25.96 7.04
C ASP A 221 -10.68 24.77 7.82
N LYS A 222 -10.00 23.62 7.79
CA LYS A 222 -10.37 22.33 8.39
C LYS A 222 -11.43 21.56 7.62
N ILE A 223 -11.73 21.91 6.39
CA ILE A 223 -12.54 21.12 5.48
C ILE A 223 -11.59 20.40 4.52
N PRO A 224 -11.62 19.05 4.48
CA PRO A 224 -10.81 18.31 3.52
C PRO A 224 -11.10 18.66 2.05
N ASP A 225 -10.05 18.93 1.28
CA ASP A 225 -10.11 19.34 -0.14
C ASP A 225 -10.93 18.38 -1.02
N VAL A 226 -11.01 17.11 -0.62
CA VAL A 226 -11.73 16.07 -1.36
C VAL A 226 -13.24 16.31 -1.48
N TYR A 227 -13.82 17.09 -0.56
CA TYR A 227 -15.21 17.54 -0.66
C TYR A 227 -15.37 19.05 -0.44
N ASP A 228 -14.26 19.78 -0.31
CA ASP A 228 -14.23 21.22 -0.45
C ASP A 228 -14.43 21.61 -1.92
N LYS A 229 -15.37 22.52 -2.18
CA LYS A 229 -15.65 23.03 -3.53
C LYS A 229 -14.76 24.20 -3.93
N PHE A 230 -14.13 24.86 -2.96
CA PHE A 230 -13.17 25.93 -3.14
C PHE A 230 -11.93 25.70 -2.24
N PRO A 231 -11.14 24.63 -2.47
CA PRO A 231 -10.03 24.19 -1.59
C PRO A 231 -8.88 25.21 -1.40
N ASN A 232 -8.99 26.38 -2.03
CA ASN A 232 -8.00 27.46 -1.98
C ASN A 232 -8.58 28.73 -1.31
N ASP A 233 -9.81 28.69 -0.78
CA ASP A 233 -10.48 29.83 -0.13
C ASP A 233 -11.13 29.41 1.19
N ALA A 234 -10.40 29.66 2.28
CA ALA A 234 -10.79 29.30 3.64
C ALA A 234 -12.11 29.92 4.17
N ASN A 235 -12.80 30.74 3.37
CA ASN A 235 -14.11 31.32 3.71
C ASN A 235 -15.28 30.61 3.02
N HIS A 236 -15.00 29.74 2.05
CA HIS A 236 -16.01 29.12 1.19
C HIS A 236 -15.63 27.67 0.92
N TRP A 237 -16.55 26.74 1.14
CA TRP A 237 -16.27 25.31 0.93
C TRP A 237 -17.45 24.52 0.34
N LEU A 238 -18.62 25.16 0.24
CA LEU A 238 -19.86 24.56 -0.29
C LEU A 238 -20.29 25.25 -1.59
N ASP A 239 -20.63 24.41 -2.56
CA ASP A 239 -21.28 24.73 -3.84
C ASP A 239 -22.24 23.56 -4.13
N THR A 240 -23.46 23.69 -3.64
CA THR A 240 -24.46 22.61 -3.60
C THR A 240 -24.90 22.19 -5.01
N ASP A 241 -25.09 23.14 -5.92
CA ASP A 241 -25.52 22.87 -7.30
C ASP A 241 -24.37 22.76 -8.30
N ASN A 242 -23.14 23.06 -7.88
CA ASN A 242 -21.90 23.02 -8.65
C ASN A 242 -21.87 24.03 -9.81
N ASP A 243 -22.46 25.21 -9.62
CA ASP A 243 -22.46 26.29 -10.60
C ASP A 243 -21.20 27.21 -10.51
N GLY A 244 -20.38 27.03 -9.48
CA GLY A 244 -19.16 27.78 -9.20
C GLY A 244 -19.36 29.00 -8.31
N ILE A 245 -20.57 29.22 -7.79
CA ILE A 245 -20.89 30.27 -6.81
C ILE A 245 -20.99 29.62 -5.41
N PRO A 246 -20.23 30.08 -4.41
CA PRO A 246 -20.36 29.54 -3.06
C PRO A 246 -21.78 29.68 -2.50
N ASP A 247 -22.27 28.66 -1.78
CA ASP A 247 -23.60 28.66 -1.13
C ASP A 247 -23.84 29.90 -0.24
N GLY A 248 -22.78 30.44 0.36
CA GLY A 248 -22.83 31.64 1.20
C GLY A 248 -23.11 32.94 0.43
N MET A 249 -23.00 32.92 -0.89
CA MET A 249 -23.19 34.04 -1.82
C MET A 249 -24.19 33.78 -2.94
N ASP A 250 -24.73 32.57 -3.01
CA ASP A 250 -25.67 32.17 -4.05
C ASP A 250 -27.12 32.56 -3.70
N ILE A 251 -27.91 32.90 -4.71
CA ILE A 251 -29.34 33.21 -4.63
C ILE A 251 -30.24 32.01 -4.97
N ASP A 252 -29.71 30.92 -5.51
CA ASP A 252 -30.43 29.70 -5.93
C ASP A 252 -29.61 28.44 -5.56
N ILE A 253 -29.42 28.18 -4.26
CA ILE A 253 -28.42 27.23 -3.77
C ILE A 253 -28.59 25.79 -4.27
N ASN A 254 -29.83 25.37 -4.58
CA ASN A 254 -30.08 24.02 -5.08
C ASN A 254 -30.18 23.95 -6.61
N GLY A 255 -29.92 25.07 -7.31
CA GLY A 255 -29.84 25.16 -8.76
C GLY A 255 -31.12 24.81 -9.49
N ASN A 256 -32.29 25.01 -8.87
CA ASN A 256 -33.57 24.61 -9.47
C ASN A 256 -34.15 25.68 -10.42
N GLY A 257 -33.47 26.81 -10.57
CA GLY A 257 -33.86 27.93 -11.42
C GLY A 257 -34.84 28.89 -10.75
N ILE A 258 -35.05 28.77 -9.43
CA ILE A 258 -35.97 29.60 -8.65
C ILE A 258 -35.20 30.22 -7.48
N ILE A 259 -35.22 31.56 -7.39
CA ILE A 259 -34.54 32.30 -6.33
C ILE A 259 -35.07 31.85 -4.96
N ASP A 260 -34.13 31.57 -4.06
CA ASP A 260 -34.39 31.20 -2.69
C ASP A 260 -35.16 32.30 -1.95
N HIS A 261 -36.13 31.89 -1.14
CA HIS A 261 -36.84 32.81 -0.26
C HIS A 261 -35.89 33.32 0.85
N PRO A 262 -35.91 34.63 1.19
CA PRO A 262 -35.05 35.22 2.24
C PRO A 262 -35.03 34.48 3.58
N ASP A 263 -36.15 33.89 3.99
CA ASP A 263 -36.23 33.12 5.25
C ASP A 263 -35.33 31.86 5.27
N TYR A 264 -34.95 31.35 4.09
CA TYR A 264 -34.13 30.13 3.94
C TYR A 264 -32.74 30.43 3.38
N ASN A 265 -32.51 31.62 2.83
CA ASN A 265 -31.22 32.06 2.32
C ASN A 265 -30.76 33.40 2.94
N SER A 266 -29.70 33.32 3.75
CA SER A 266 -29.12 34.46 4.46
C SER A 266 -28.51 35.50 3.53
N TYR A 267 -27.95 35.09 2.39
CA TYR A 267 -27.43 36.02 1.40
C TYR A 267 -28.56 36.84 0.77
N VAL A 268 -29.64 36.17 0.36
CA VAL A 268 -30.84 36.83 -0.16
C VAL A 268 -31.46 37.75 0.90
N ALA A 269 -31.54 37.32 2.16
CA ALA A 269 -32.05 38.15 3.25
C ALA A 269 -31.21 39.41 3.50
N GLN A 270 -29.89 39.30 3.36
CA GLN A 270 -28.97 40.42 3.59
C GLN A 270 -28.99 41.44 2.45
N TRP A 271 -28.97 40.97 1.20
CA TRP A 271 -28.82 41.85 0.03
C TRP A 271 -30.15 42.22 -0.65
N PHE A 272 -31.19 41.41 -0.47
CA PHE A 272 -32.52 41.59 -1.06
C PHE A 272 -33.67 41.45 -0.02
N PRO A 273 -33.60 42.14 1.14
CA PRO A 273 -34.55 41.93 2.26
C PRO A 273 -36.02 42.20 1.92
N GLU A 274 -36.30 43.02 0.92
CA GLU A 274 -37.67 43.42 0.55
C GLU A 274 -38.21 42.71 -0.71
N ILE A 275 -37.47 41.74 -1.28
CA ILE A 275 -37.80 41.11 -2.56
C ILE A 275 -39.18 40.41 -2.54
N VAL A 276 -39.56 39.86 -1.39
CA VAL A 276 -40.86 39.21 -1.18
C VAL A 276 -41.97 40.25 -0.99
N ALA A 277 -41.73 41.29 -0.17
CA ALA A 277 -42.71 42.33 0.12
C ALA A 277 -43.05 43.18 -1.12
N GLN A 278 -42.11 43.32 -2.04
CA GLN A 278 -42.26 44.08 -3.29
C GLN A 278 -42.57 43.20 -4.51
N ASN A 279 -42.93 41.93 -4.31
CA ASN A 279 -43.21 40.98 -5.38
C ASN A 279 -44.54 41.27 -6.12
N THR A 280 -44.56 42.35 -6.92
CA THR A 280 -45.74 42.78 -7.69
C THR A 280 -46.01 41.92 -8.92
N THR A 281 -45.04 41.08 -9.32
CA THR A 281 -45.11 40.19 -10.50
C THR A 281 -45.71 38.83 -10.18
N GLY A 282 -45.87 38.48 -8.89
CA GLY A 282 -46.36 37.17 -8.47
C GLY A 282 -45.34 36.05 -8.65
N TYR A 283 -44.04 36.37 -8.65
CA TYR A 283 -42.96 35.39 -8.69
C TYR A 283 -43.05 34.43 -7.50
N VAL A 284 -42.78 33.15 -7.69
CA VAL A 284 -42.78 32.16 -6.60
C VAL A 284 -41.32 31.94 -6.21
N PHE A 285 -40.99 32.21 -4.94
CA PHE A 285 -39.65 31.96 -4.39
C PHE A 285 -39.53 30.52 -3.91
N ASP A 286 -38.32 29.97 -3.94
CA ASP A 286 -38.07 28.63 -3.41
C ASP A 286 -38.07 28.64 -1.88
N THR A 287 -38.91 27.80 -1.29
CA THR A 287 -38.97 27.56 0.16
C THR A 287 -38.42 26.18 0.54
N SER A 288 -37.95 25.41 -0.44
CA SER A 288 -37.45 24.03 -0.30
C SER A 288 -35.97 23.96 -0.67
N VAL A 289 -35.18 24.87 -0.10
CA VAL A 289 -33.74 24.99 -0.35
C VAL A 289 -33.03 23.77 0.25
N LEU A 290 -32.64 22.84 -0.62
CA LEU A 290 -31.92 21.62 -0.25
C LEU A 290 -30.43 21.91 -0.34
N ARG A 291 -29.78 22.06 0.81
CA ARG A 291 -28.35 22.39 0.88
C ARG A 291 -27.54 21.14 1.16
N ASP A 292 -26.32 21.09 0.65
CA ASP A 292 -25.32 20.16 1.16
C ASP A 292 -24.70 20.71 2.46
N THR A 293 -24.05 19.84 3.22
CA THR A 293 -23.14 20.23 4.31
C THR A 293 -21.91 19.36 4.29
N VAL A 294 -20.83 19.87 4.85
CA VAL A 294 -19.59 19.14 5.08
C VAL A 294 -19.31 19.09 6.58
N GLN A 295 -18.65 18.03 7.03
CA GLN A 295 -18.04 17.98 8.35
C GLN A 295 -16.58 18.42 8.23
N ALA A 296 -16.12 19.23 9.18
CA ALA A 296 -14.69 19.50 9.31
C ALA A 296 -13.93 18.24 9.71
N TYR A 297 -12.59 18.27 9.63
CA TYR A 297 -11.73 17.20 10.12
C TYR A 297 -12.22 16.73 11.49
N PRO A 298 -12.53 15.44 11.64
CA PRO A 298 -12.80 14.88 12.94
C PRO A 298 -11.56 15.09 13.83
N LYS A 299 -11.77 15.11 15.14
CA LYS A 299 -10.66 15.23 16.09
C LYS A 299 -9.67 14.09 15.86
N ASP A 300 -8.37 14.40 15.88
CA ASP A 300 -7.28 13.42 15.79
C ASP A 300 -7.54 12.23 16.73
N ASP A 301 -7.51 11.03 16.15
CA ASP A 301 -7.66 9.76 16.85
C ASP A 301 -6.51 8.83 16.44
N ASP A 302 -5.69 8.47 17.43
CA ASP A 302 -4.50 7.65 17.25
C ASP A 302 -4.90 6.18 17.29
N VAL A 303 -4.49 5.37 16.31
CA VAL A 303 -4.67 3.91 16.37
C VAL A 303 -3.40 3.26 16.86
N LEU A 304 -3.47 2.55 17.98
CA LEU A 304 -2.37 1.77 18.53
C LEU A 304 -2.62 0.28 18.33
N VAL A 305 -1.62 -0.43 17.79
CA VAL A 305 -1.65 -1.89 17.63
C VAL A 305 -0.37 -2.48 18.21
N TYR A 306 -0.47 -3.56 18.96
CA TYR A 306 0.70 -4.21 19.55
C TYR A 306 0.63 -5.73 19.45
N SER A 307 1.79 -6.38 19.38
CA SER A 307 1.88 -7.84 19.35
C SER A 307 3.05 -8.39 20.15
N MET A 308 2.95 -9.67 20.50
CA MET A 308 4.06 -10.47 21.01
C MET A 308 4.17 -11.75 20.18
N ASP A 309 5.38 -12.05 19.72
CA ASP A 309 5.69 -13.26 18.96
C ASP A 309 6.77 -14.10 19.64
N TYR A 310 6.78 -15.38 19.31
CA TYR A 310 7.92 -16.24 19.57
C TYR A 310 8.24 -17.10 18.36
N GLN A 311 9.51 -17.49 18.23
CA GLN A 311 9.98 -18.45 17.24
C GLN A 311 10.98 -19.43 17.85
N ILE A 312 10.83 -20.71 17.52
CA ILE A 312 11.77 -21.78 17.88
C ILE A 312 12.16 -22.52 16.60
N PRO A 313 13.43 -22.43 16.16
CA PRO A 313 13.95 -23.28 15.10
C PRO A 313 14.06 -24.73 15.63
N LEU A 314 13.26 -25.63 15.06
CA LEU A 314 13.22 -27.04 15.42
C LEU A 314 14.29 -27.86 14.68
N VAL A 315 14.53 -27.52 13.41
CA VAL A 315 15.57 -28.12 12.57
C VAL A 315 16.22 -27.01 11.74
N GLU A 316 17.55 -26.99 11.68
CA GLU A 316 18.32 -26.07 10.85
C GLU A 316 19.36 -26.85 10.06
N GLY A 317 19.27 -26.75 8.74
CA GLY A 317 20.22 -27.34 7.81
C GLY A 317 20.05 -26.74 6.44
N ASP A 318 21.05 -26.95 5.58
CA ASP A 318 21.12 -26.28 4.28
C ASP A 318 20.02 -26.73 3.30
N PHE A 319 19.52 -27.96 3.45
CA PHE A 319 18.51 -28.55 2.57
C PHE A 319 17.10 -28.65 3.19
N PHE A 320 17.02 -28.50 4.52
CA PHE A 320 15.78 -28.60 5.27
C PHE A 320 15.89 -27.77 6.55
N SER A 321 15.00 -26.81 6.71
CA SER A 321 14.79 -26.07 7.96
C SER A 321 13.32 -26.12 8.34
N LEU A 322 13.03 -26.23 9.64
CA LEU A 322 11.68 -26.19 10.19
C LEU A 322 11.69 -25.34 11.46
N ALA A 323 10.80 -24.35 11.54
CA ALA A 323 10.56 -23.58 12.74
C ALA A 323 9.08 -23.62 13.13
N ASN A 324 8.83 -23.60 14.44
CA ASN A 324 7.52 -23.33 15.00
C ASN A 324 7.50 -21.90 15.53
N TYR A 325 6.36 -21.25 15.39
CA TYR A 325 6.14 -19.91 15.90
C TYR A 325 4.70 -19.72 16.35
N GLY A 326 4.48 -18.61 17.05
CA GLY A 326 3.16 -18.08 17.33
C GLY A 326 3.23 -16.57 17.55
N GLU A 327 2.11 -15.90 17.35
CA GLU A 327 1.96 -14.47 17.55
C GLU A 327 0.58 -14.19 18.16
N ILE A 328 0.53 -13.28 19.13
CA ILE A 328 -0.71 -12.68 19.64
C ILE A 328 -0.65 -11.17 19.39
N ALA A 329 -1.72 -10.61 18.87
CA ALA A 329 -1.83 -9.18 18.58
C ALA A 329 -3.15 -8.61 19.11
N MET A 330 -3.15 -7.30 19.38
CA MET A 330 -4.31 -6.53 19.84
C MET A 330 -4.31 -5.17 19.14
N ILE A 331 -5.49 -4.72 18.73
CA ILE A 331 -5.75 -3.33 18.36
C ILE A 331 -6.33 -2.66 19.62
N ASP A 332 -5.67 -1.62 20.13
CA ASP A 332 -6.04 -0.97 21.39
C ASP A 332 -7.47 -0.43 21.34
N GLY A 333 -8.28 -0.73 22.35
CA GLY A 333 -9.71 -0.37 22.37
C GLY A 333 -10.63 -1.27 21.54
N TYR A 334 -10.10 -2.23 20.76
CA TYR A 334 -10.85 -3.15 19.90
C TYR A 334 -10.54 -4.61 20.24
N GLY A 335 -10.27 -5.43 19.22
CA GLY A 335 -10.11 -6.87 19.33
C GLY A 335 -8.66 -7.38 19.36
N SER A 336 -8.53 -8.69 19.59
CA SER A 336 -7.27 -9.43 19.51
C SER A 336 -7.32 -10.62 18.57
N GLY A 337 -6.16 -11.04 18.07
CA GLY A 337 -6.00 -12.24 17.27
C GLY A 337 -4.73 -13.00 17.60
N VAL A 338 -4.73 -14.29 17.26
CA VAL A 338 -3.64 -15.22 17.55
C VAL A 338 -3.35 -16.09 16.33
N ILE A 339 -2.07 -16.25 16.02
CA ILE A 339 -1.54 -17.34 15.19
C ILE A 339 -0.91 -18.35 16.13
N PHE A 340 -1.53 -19.53 16.27
CA PHE A 340 -0.89 -20.67 16.93
C PHE A 340 -1.66 -21.97 16.68
N PRO A 341 -1.00 -23.07 16.27
CA PRO A 341 0.42 -23.14 15.91
C PRO A 341 0.71 -22.56 14.53
N GLY A 342 1.86 -21.89 14.39
CA GLY A 342 2.47 -21.52 13.11
C GLY A 342 3.71 -22.36 12.81
N PHE A 343 3.92 -22.73 11.56
CA PHE A 343 5.10 -23.44 11.08
C PHE A 343 5.64 -22.78 9.82
N SER A 344 6.96 -22.66 9.73
CA SER A 344 7.67 -22.26 8.51
C SER A 344 8.72 -23.30 8.17
N SER A 345 8.84 -23.64 6.90
CA SER A 345 9.81 -24.63 6.43
C SER A 345 10.44 -24.19 5.11
N LYS A 346 11.74 -24.46 4.98
CA LYS A 346 12.46 -24.37 3.69
C LYS A 346 12.97 -25.77 3.39
N PHE A 347 12.64 -26.32 2.23
CA PHE A 347 13.05 -27.68 1.84
C PHE A 347 13.18 -27.82 0.33
N LEU A 348 14.30 -28.35 -0.14
CA LEU A 348 14.59 -28.47 -1.58
C LEU A 348 14.42 -27.12 -2.31
N ILE A 349 13.40 -27.03 -3.17
CA ILE A 349 13.06 -25.83 -3.93
C ILE A 349 11.91 -25.03 -3.30
N PHE A 350 11.43 -25.43 -2.13
CA PHE A 350 10.19 -24.94 -1.55
C PHE A 350 10.42 -24.08 -0.30
N ASP A 351 9.71 -22.96 -0.22
CA ASP A 351 9.44 -22.22 1.01
C ASP A 351 7.96 -22.42 1.37
N ALA A 352 7.65 -22.82 2.60
CA ALA A 352 6.28 -23.11 3.03
C ALA A 352 5.95 -22.48 4.38
N LYS A 353 4.69 -22.07 4.56
CA LYS A 353 4.11 -21.70 5.86
C LYS A 353 2.77 -22.40 6.05
N LEU A 354 2.47 -22.77 7.30
CA LEU A 354 1.17 -23.28 7.71
C LEU A 354 0.82 -22.67 9.07
N GLU A 355 -0.36 -22.07 9.17
CA GLU A 355 -0.80 -21.33 10.34
C GLU A 355 -2.22 -21.73 10.71
N PHE A 356 -2.46 -21.97 11.99
CA PHE A 356 -3.80 -21.89 12.57
C PHE A 356 -4.02 -20.48 13.11
N ARG A 357 -5.09 -19.85 12.66
CA ARG A 357 -5.44 -18.45 12.95
C ARG A 357 -6.73 -18.43 13.77
N ASN A 358 -6.78 -17.62 14.82
CA ASN A 358 -7.97 -17.40 15.64
C ASN A 358 -8.07 -15.90 15.97
N PHE A 359 -9.07 -15.25 15.42
CA PHE A 359 -9.31 -13.81 15.47
C PHE A 359 -10.61 -13.55 16.22
N GLY A 360 -10.54 -12.69 17.24
CA GLY A 360 -11.71 -12.24 17.99
C GLY A 360 -12.55 -11.24 17.19
N GLU A 361 -13.67 -10.83 17.78
CA GLU A 361 -14.45 -9.70 17.29
C GLU A 361 -13.58 -8.43 17.23
N GLN A 362 -13.86 -7.55 16.28
CA GLN A 362 -13.17 -6.26 16.13
C GLN A 362 -11.65 -6.35 15.89
N PHE A 363 -11.14 -7.52 15.48
CA PHE A 363 -9.74 -7.71 15.13
C PHE A 363 -9.55 -7.97 13.63
N LEU A 364 -8.92 -7.02 12.94
CA LEU A 364 -8.51 -7.19 11.55
C LEU A 364 -7.00 -7.53 11.49
N PRO A 365 -6.60 -8.75 11.08
CA PRO A 365 -5.18 -9.11 10.98
C PRO A 365 -4.47 -8.29 9.90
N GLY A 366 -3.20 -7.99 10.13
CA GLY A 366 -2.40 -7.16 9.21
C GLY A 366 -2.97 -5.75 9.11
N TYR A 367 -3.39 -5.16 10.23
CA TYR A 367 -4.08 -3.86 10.24
C TYR A 367 -3.34 -2.80 9.40
N PHE A 368 -2.01 -2.70 9.60
CA PHE A 368 -1.09 -1.99 8.71
C PHE A 368 -0.62 -2.90 7.57
N ASP A 369 -1.51 -3.12 6.61
CA ASP A 369 -1.19 -3.86 5.38
C ASP A 369 -0.57 -2.93 4.31
N ARG A 370 -0.21 -3.52 3.18
CA ARG A 370 0.26 -2.80 1.99
C ARG A 370 -0.67 -1.68 1.53
N LEU A 371 -1.98 -1.84 1.70
CA LEU A 371 -3.02 -0.92 1.22
C LEU A 371 -3.40 0.14 2.26
N TYR A 372 -2.83 0.07 3.47
CA TYR A 372 -3.25 0.87 4.61
C TYR A 372 -3.34 2.36 4.31
N ASN A 373 -2.32 2.94 3.67
CA ASN A 373 -2.31 4.38 3.35
C ASN A 373 -3.53 4.81 2.51
N ASN A 374 -4.03 3.93 1.62
CA ASN A 374 -5.21 4.22 0.80
C ASN A 374 -6.53 3.94 1.54
N GLN A 375 -6.50 3.03 2.51
CA GLN A 375 -7.69 2.57 3.24
C GLN A 375 -7.92 3.27 4.58
N ARG A 376 -6.88 3.92 5.16
CA ARG A 376 -6.91 4.52 6.51
C ARG A 376 -8.08 5.48 6.71
N SER A 377 -8.49 6.18 5.64
CA SER A 377 -9.73 6.96 5.60
C SER A 377 -10.36 7.02 4.20
N TYR A 378 -11.68 7.24 4.16
CA TYR A 378 -12.47 7.40 2.94
C TYR A 378 -13.58 8.44 3.10
N VAL A 379 -14.00 9.04 1.98
CA VAL A 379 -15.14 9.95 1.92
C VAL A 379 -16.43 9.16 1.93
N GLN A 380 -17.39 9.61 2.74
CA GLN A 380 -18.75 9.12 2.73
C GLN A 380 -19.73 10.28 2.74
N TYR A 381 -20.99 10.01 2.40
CA TYR A 381 -22.06 10.97 2.59
C TYR A 381 -23.31 10.30 3.15
N LEU A 382 -24.11 11.09 3.87
CA LEU A 382 -25.44 10.71 4.34
C LEU A 382 -26.48 11.61 3.68
N GLU A 383 -27.57 11.01 3.18
CA GLU A 383 -28.73 11.78 2.76
C GLU A 383 -29.51 12.24 3.98
N ARG A 384 -29.65 13.55 4.15
CA ARG A 384 -30.33 14.10 5.33
C ARG A 384 -31.84 13.99 5.19
N PRO A 385 -32.59 13.78 6.29
CA PRO A 385 -34.06 13.77 6.26
C PRO A 385 -34.67 15.07 5.73
N THR A 386 -33.94 16.18 5.86
CA THR A 386 -34.30 17.52 5.36
C THR A 386 -33.95 17.72 3.88
N GLY A 387 -33.36 16.71 3.22
CA GLY A 387 -32.77 16.78 1.89
C GLY A 387 -31.32 17.31 1.89
N GLY A 388 -30.64 17.13 0.76
CA GLY A 388 -29.20 17.38 0.60
C GLY A 388 -28.30 16.30 1.21
N LYS A 389 -27.01 16.35 0.88
CA LYS A 389 -26.00 15.41 1.35
C LYS A 389 -25.16 16.03 2.47
N GLU A 390 -24.83 15.23 3.47
CA GLU A 390 -23.81 15.55 4.46
C GLU A 390 -22.55 14.74 4.17
N TRP A 391 -21.49 15.42 3.72
CA TRP A 391 -20.20 14.81 3.41
C TRP A 391 -19.31 14.75 4.66
N SER A 392 -18.63 13.62 4.85
CA SER A 392 -17.71 13.43 5.97
C SER A 392 -16.60 12.44 5.62
N LEU A 393 -15.58 12.37 6.48
CA LEU A 393 -14.58 11.30 6.46
C LEU A 393 -14.97 10.17 7.42
N ALA A 394 -14.69 8.93 7.04
CA ALA A 394 -14.70 7.76 7.89
C ALA A 394 -13.34 7.05 7.85
N THR A 395 -13.01 6.30 8.90
CA THR A 395 -11.70 5.63 9.06
C THR A 395 -11.79 4.13 8.86
N LYS A 396 -10.66 3.49 8.53
CA LYS A 396 -10.52 2.02 8.56
C LYS A 396 -10.85 1.49 9.95
N GLU A 397 -10.43 2.19 11.00
CA GLU A 397 -10.73 1.87 12.39
C GLU A 397 -12.24 1.78 12.66
N ALA A 398 -13.05 2.72 12.17
CA ALA A 398 -14.51 2.67 12.39
C ALA A 398 -15.16 1.38 11.84
N SER A 399 -14.57 0.77 10.80
CA SER A 399 -15.03 -0.50 10.26
C SER A 399 -14.78 -1.70 11.18
N LEU A 400 -13.84 -1.60 12.14
CA LEU A 400 -13.52 -2.68 13.09
C LEU A 400 -14.74 -3.10 13.89
N ALA A 401 -15.65 -2.18 14.20
CA ALA A 401 -16.88 -2.48 14.94
C ALA A 401 -17.77 -3.54 14.26
N SER A 402 -17.60 -3.75 12.95
CA SER A 402 -18.35 -4.73 12.15
C SER A 402 -17.63 -6.08 11.98
N ILE A 403 -16.41 -6.22 12.47
CA ILE A 403 -15.61 -7.44 12.30
C ILE A 403 -16.08 -8.52 13.27
N GLU A 404 -16.57 -9.62 12.73
CA GLU A 404 -16.98 -10.80 13.48
C GLU A 404 -15.78 -11.73 13.79
N PRO A 405 -15.84 -12.50 14.90
CA PRO A 405 -14.80 -13.46 15.24
C PRO A 405 -14.70 -14.56 14.17
N SER A 406 -13.46 -15.01 13.91
CA SER A 406 -13.21 -16.08 12.96
C SER A 406 -12.00 -16.93 13.33
N LEU A 407 -11.99 -18.20 12.93
CA LEU A 407 -10.85 -19.10 13.10
C LEU A 407 -10.64 -19.94 11.87
N GLY A 408 -9.41 -20.40 11.61
CA GLY A 408 -9.16 -21.16 10.41
C GLY A 408 -7.71 -21.47 10.13
N TRP A 409 -7.47 -21.92 8.91
CA TRP A 409 -6.15 -22.31 8.44
C TRP A 409 -5.67 -21.40 7.32
N PHE A 410 -4.39 -21.08 7.36
CA PHE A 410 -3.68 -20.43 6.27
C PHE A 410 -2.48 -21.27 5.87
N GLY A 411 -2.28 -21.43 4.57
CA GLY A 411 -1.13 -22.12 4.01
C GLY A 411 -0.49 -21.32 2.88
N TYR A 412 0.83 -21.33 2.83
CA TYR A 412 1.62 -20.70 1.77
C TYR A 412 2.67 -21.70 1.27
N LEU A 413 2.89 -21.70 -0.05
CA LEU A 413 3.94 -22.46 -0.70
C LEU A 413 4.53 -21.63 -1.86
N ARG A 414 5.85 -21.49 -1.85
CA ARG A 414 6.63 -21.00 -2.98
C ARG A 414 7.58 -22.09 -3.46
N ALA A 415 7.73 -22.20 -4.77
CA ALA A 415 8.70 -23.07 -5.43
C ALA A 415 9.64 -22.22 -6.30
N ASN A 416 10.95 -22.40 -6.14
CA ASN A 416 11.98 -21.83 -6.99
C ASN A 416 12.61 -22.93 -7.88
N ILE A 417 12.23 -22.97 -9.15
CA ILE A 417 12.65 -23.98 -10.11
C ILE A 417 13.78 -23.40 -10.97
N TYR A 418 15.01 -23.82 -10.70
CA TYR A 418 16.24 -23.44 -11.42
C TYR A 418 16.50 -21.93 -11.51
N ASP A 419 16.05 -21.14 -10.52
CA ASP A 419 16.13 -19.67 -10.51
C ASP A 419 15.46 -18.99 -11.73
N MET A 420 14.67 -19.75 -12.49
CA MET A 420 14.02 -19.34 -13.73
C MET A 420 12.51 -19.31 -13.61
N ILE A 421 11.90 -20.21 -12.83
CA ILE A 421 10.46 -20.27 -12.67
C ILE A 421 10.14 -20.21 -11.18
N TYR A 422 9.35 -19.22 -10.79
CA TYR A 422 8.88 -19.00 -9.44
C TYR A 422 7.37 -19.23 -9.43
N VAL A 423 6.93 -20.24 -8.67
CA VAL A 423 5.50 -20.52 -8.46
C VAL A 423 5.19 -20.21 -7.02
N LYS A 424 4.16 -19.42 -6.77
CA LYS A 424 3.68 -19.07 -5.43
C LYS A 424 2.19 -19.40 -5.33
N GLY A 425 1.77 -19.90 -4.19
CA GLY A 425 0.37 -20.14 -3.88
C GLY A 425 0.12 -19.94 -2.40
N ALA A 426 -0.96 -19.25 -2.05
CA ALA A 426 -1.45 -19.16 -0.70
C ALA A 426 -2.95 -19.45 -0.67
N TYR A 427 -3.40 -20.12 0.38
CA TYR A 427 -4.80 -20.44 0.58
C TYR A 427 -5.18 -20.20 2.04
N GLN A 428 -6.33 -19.57 2.23
CA GLN A 428 -6.93 -19.33 3.53
C GLN A 428 -8.33 -19.93 3.57
N ASP A 429 -8.66 -20.60 4.68
CA ASP A 429 -10.00 -21.08 4.99
C ASP A 429 -10.36 -20.72 6.43
N MET A 430 -11.10 -19.63 6.59
CA MET A 430 -11.59 -19.11 7.86
C MET A 430 -13.08 -19.42 8.04
N TYR A 431 -13.48 -19.63 9.28
CA TYR A 431 -14.84 -19.94 9.71
C TYR A 431 -15.26 -18.90 10.74
N GLY A 432 -16.45 -18.34 10.58
CA GLY A 432 -17.07 -17.40 11.51
C GLY A 432 -18.55 -17.71 11.71
N GLU A 433 -19.29 -16.82 12.36
CA GLU A 433 -20.74 -16.94 12.45
C GLU A 433 -21.40 -16.57 11.11
N SER A 434 -22.67 -16.97 10.91
CA SER A 434 -23.46 -16.63 9.70
C SER A 434 -22.81 -17.09 8.37
N THR A 435 -23.18 -16.47 7.24
CA THR A 435 -22.56 -16.70 5.91
C THR A 435 -21.19 -16.02 5.83
N PHE A 436 -20.23 -16.47 6.64
CA PHE A 436 -18.89 -15.91 6.71
C PHE A 436 -18.08 -16.18 5.43
N LEU A 437 -17.62 -15.10 4.79
CA LEU A 437 -16.80 -15.14 3.58
C LEU A 437 -15.32 -15.37 3.92
N GLY A 438 -14.99 -16.59 4.36
CA GLY A 438 -13.66 -16.87 4.93
C GLY A 438 -12.63 -17.51 4.01
N LYS A 439 -12.98 -17.85 2.76
CA LYS A 439 -12.03 -18.52 1.84
C LYS A 439 -11.35 -17.52 0.92
N SER A 440 -10.03 -17.65 0.80
CA SER A 440 -9.21 -16.85 -0.11
C SER A 440 -8.13 -17.70 -0.77
N LEU A 441 -7.84 -17.42 -2.03
CA LEU A 441 -6.78 -18.05 -2.82
C LEU A 441 -5.96 -16.96 -3.49
N TRP A 442 -4.64 -17.13 -3.46
CA TRP A 442 -3.69 -16.31 -4.21
C TRP A 442 -2.72 -17.24 -4.93
N ALA A 443 -2.41 -16.95 -6.19
CA ALA A 443 -1.48 -17.72 -7.00
C ALA A 443 -0.71 -16.81 -7.94
N SER A 444 0.59 -17.08 -8.08
CA SER A 444 1.46 -16.35 -9.00
C SER A 444 2.45 -17.30 -9.65
N ILE A 445 2.69 -17.10 -10.95
CA ILE A 445 3.72 -17.80 -11.69
C ILE A 445 4.53 -16.73 -12.42
N SER A 446 5.82 -16.65 -12.08
CA SER A 446 6.79 -15.78 -12.74
C SER A 446 7.85 -16.62 -13.44
N VAL A 447 8.13 -16.32 -14.69
CA VAL A 447 9.14 -16.99 -15.51
C VAL A 447 10.15 -15.95 -15.98
N ASN A 448 11.42 -16.17 -15.67
CA ASN A 448 12.57 -15.38 -16.09
C ASN A 448 13.44 -16.25 -17.02
N PRO A 449 13.06 -16.41 -18.30
CA PRO A 449 13.67 -17.43 -19.14
C PRO A 449 15.06 -16.99 -19.62
N THR A 450 16.06 -17.84 -19.40
CA THR A 450 17.41 -17.67 -19.97
C THR A 450 17.52 -18.22 -21.40
N MET A 451 16.60 -19.11 -21.79
CA MET A 451 16.62 -19.85 -23.05
C MET A 451 15.84 -19.15 -24.19
N ILE A 452 14.89 -18.28 -23.85
CA ILE A 452 14.09 -17.54 -24.85
C ILE A 452 14.75 -16.19 -25.04
N SER A 453 15.41 -16.01 -26.19
CA SER A 453 16.06 -14.74 -26.52
C SER A 453 15.07 -13.58 -26.37
N LYS A 454 15.53 -12.52 -25.69
CA LYS A 454 14.81 -11.28 -25.40
C LYS A 454 13.66 -11.33 -24.39
N LEU A 455 13.05 -12.46 -24.08
CA LEU A 455 12.04 -12.50 -23.01
C LEU A 455 12.74 -12.46 -21.64
N LYS A 456 12.54 -11.40 -20.85
CA LYS A 456 13.18 -11.21 -19.55
C LYS A 456 12.32 -11.69 -18.40
N GLU A 457 11.01 -11.44 -18.49
CA GLU A 457 10.04 -11.86 -17.48
C GLU A 457 8.67 -12.06 -18.13
N ALA A 458 7.96 -13.09 -17.69
CA ALA A 458 6.53 -13.25 -17.89
C ALA A 458 5.91 -13.69 -16.56
N THR A 459 5.00 -12.88 -16.04
CA THR A 459 4.30 -13.14 -14.78
C THR A 459 2.80 -13.15 -14.99
N ILE A 460 2.13 -14.14 -14.40
CA ILE A 460 0.68 -14.20 -14.28
C ILE A 460 0.32 -14.34 -12.81
N TYR A 461 -0.67 -13.58 -12.37
CA TYR A 461 -1.17 -13.55 -11.01
C TYR A 461 -2.69 -13.71 -11.01
N TYR A 462 -3.19 -14.43 -10.02
CA TYR A 462 -4.60 -14.58 -9.74
C TYR A 462 -4.84 -14.52 -8.24
N SER A 463 -5.89 -13.81 -7.83
CA SER A 463 -6.45 -13.95 -6.50
C SER A 463 -7.96 -13.99 -6.52
N GLN A 464 -8.54 -14.69 -5.57
CA GLN A 464 -9.96 -14.63 -5.25
C GLN A 464 -10.08 -14.62 -3.73
N THR A 465 -10.60 -13.54 -3.15
CA THR A 465 -10.51 -13.30 -1.71
C THR A 465 -11.87 -13.09 -1.08
N ASN A 466 -12.04 -13.53 0.16
CA ASN A 466 -13.25 -13.35 0.95
C ASN A 466 -14.48 -13.86 0.21
N VAL A 467 -14.50 -15.17 -0.07
CA VAL A 467 -15.62 -15.85 -0.75
C VAL A 467 -16.06 -17.10 0.01
N ASN A 468 -17.29 -17.57 -0.24
CA ASN A 468 -17.81 -18.82 0.34
C ASN A 468 -17.14 -20.07 -0.25
N TYR A 469 -16.74 -20.02 -1.52
CA TYR A 469 -16.05 -21.09 -2.23
C TYR A 469 -15.18 -20.51 -3.34
N ILE A 470 -14.04 -21.15 -3.59
CA ILE A 470 -13.17 -20.78 -4.72
C ILE A 470 -13.76 -21.32 -6.01
N ASN A 471 -14.03 -20.44 -6.98
CA ASN A 471 -14.66 -20.82 -8.23
C ASN A 471 -13.62 -21.07 -9.33
N PHE A 472 -13.11 -22.30 -9.37
CA PHE A 472 -12.15 -22.73 -10.40
C PHE A 472 -12.76 -22.87 -11.80
N LYS A 473 -14.10 -22.93 -11.90
CA LYS A 473 -14.78 -23.08 -13.20
C LYS A 473 -14.85 -21.75 -13.96
N TYR A 474 -15.08 -20.66 -13.24
CA TYR A 474 -15.18 -19.31 -13.79
C TYR A 474 -14.26 -18.38 -13.00
N PRO A 475 -12.95 -18.31 -13.31
CA PRO A 475 -12.00 -17.54 -12.52
C PRO A 475 -12.25 -16.02 -12.53
N ARG A 476 -12.90 -15.49 -13.58
CA ARG A 476 -13.35 -14.10 -13.65
C ARG A 476 -14.73 -13.97 -12.97
N ASN A 477 -14.73 -13.75 -11.66
CA ASN A 477 -15.94 -13.71 -10.82
C ASN A 477 -15.79 -12.71 -9.67
N ASN A 478 -16.78 -12.61 -8.78
CA ASN A 478 -16.74 -11.67 -7.67
C ASN A 478 -15.51 -11.83 -6.76
N ASN A 479 -14.94 -10.69 -6.35
CA ASN A 479 -13.73 -10.56 -5.53
C ASN A 479 -12.51 -11.27 -6.13
N SER A 480 -12.42 -11.29 -7.47
CA SER A 480 -11.25 -11.84 -8.16
C SER A 480 -10.40 -10.74 -8.80
N ASN A 481 -9.09 -10.99 -8.87
CA ASN A 481 -8.13 -10.16 -9.56
C ASN A 481 -7.29 -11.07 -10.47
N VAL A 482 -7.16 -10.68 -11.74
CA VAL A 482 -6.26 -11.29 -12.70
C VAL A 482 -5.25 -10.25 -13.13
N MET A 483 -3.98 -10.60 -13.12
CA MET A 483 -2.92 -9.72 -13.62
C MET A 483 -1.91 -10.47 -14.48
N GLY A 484 -1.44 -9.82 -15.53
CA GLY A 484 -0.33 -10.26 -16.37
C GLY A 484 0.72 -9.17 -16.48
N ARG A 485 2.00 -9.56 -16.45
CA ARG A 485 3.14 -8.68 -16.71
C ARG A 485 4.12 -9.37 -17.65
N LEU A 486 4.62 -8.64 -18.64
CA LEU A 486 5.57 -9.13 -19.63
C LEU A 486 6.70 -8.12 -19.80
N VAL A 487 7.94 -8.60 -19.75
CA VAL A 487 9.15 -7.79 -19.99
C VAL A 487 9.92 -8.38 -21.16
N TYR A 488 10.03 -7.62 -22.23
CA TYR A 488 10.68 -8.04 -23.48
C TYR A 488 11.82 -7.10 -23.84
N ALA A 489 13.05 -7.60 -23.85
CA ALA A 489 14.24 -6.86 -24.23
C ALA A 489 14.22 -6.50 -25.72
N ILE A 490 14.17 -5.21 -26.02
CA ILE A 490 14.34 -4.69 -27.37
C ILE A 490 15.83 -4.73 -27.74
N SER A 491 16.67 -4.31 -26.79
CA SER A 491 18.14 -4.28 -26.84
C SER A 491 18.71 -4.83 -25.53
N ASP A 492 20.04 -4.90 -25.38
CA ASP A 492 20.68 -5.34 -24.14
C ASP A 492 20.32 -4.43 -22.94
N ASN A 493 19.96 -3.17 -23.21
CA ASN A 493 19.78 -2.11 -22.22
C ASN A 493 18.39 -1.47 -22.28
N THR A 494 17.44 -2.08 -22.99
CA THR A 494 16.10 -1.52 -23.18
C THR A 494 15.08 -2.63 -23.21
N ASN A 495 14.11 -2.56 -22.32
CA ASN A 495 13.01 -3.49 -22.17
C ASN A 495 11.69 -2.79 -22.47
N LEU A 496 10.81 -3.51 -23.13
CA LEU A 496 9.41 -3.20 -23.27
C LEU A 496 8.65 -3.88 -22.14
N VAL A 497 7.84 -3.14 -21.41
CA VAL A 497 7.05 -3.67 -20.30
C VAL A 497 5.58 -3.48 -20.60
N GLY A 498 4.85 -4.58 -20.64
CA GLY A 498 3.40 -4.59 -20.73
C GLY A 498 2.81 -5.14 -19.45
N ARG A 499 1.75 -4.49 -18.96
CA ARG A 499 0.99 -4.92 -17.79
C ARG A 499 -0.49 -4.82 -18.08
N TYR A 500 -1.22 -5.82 -17.62
CA TYR A 500 -2.67 -5.88 -17.71
C TYR A 500 -3.23 -6.38 -16.38
N SER A 501 -4.28 -5.75 -15.88
CA SER A 501 -4.99 -6.19 -14.69
C SER A 501 -6.50 -6.01 -14.86
N GLU A 502 -7.26 -6.98 -14.38
CA GLU A 502 -8.72 -6.93 -14.26
C GLU A 502 -9.07 -7.21 -12.79
N ILE A 503 -9.82 -6.30 -12.16
CA ILE A 503 -10.40 -6.50 -10.83
C ILE A 503 -11.91 -6.59 -10.99
N TYR A 504 -12.50 -7.61 -10.36
CA TYR A 504 -13.91 -7.93 -10.44
C TYR A 504 -14.56 -7.78 -9.07
N SER A 505 -15.54 -6.89 -8.96
CA SER A 505 -16.27 -6.60 -7.71
C SER A 505 -17.77 -6.51 -8.00
N ASP A 506 -18.55 -7.33 -7.31
CA ASP A 506 -20.01 -7.35 -7.40
C ASP A 506 -20.60 -6.22 -6.55
N LEU A 507 -20.72 -5.03 -7.16
CA LEU A 507 -21.21 -3.84 -6.49
C LEU A 507 -22.71 -3.92 -6.17
N ASN A 508 -23.46 -4.74 -6.91
CA ASN A 508 -24.91 -4.82 -6.80
C ASN A 508 -25.40 -6.05 -5.97
N GLY A 509 -24.51 -6.98 -5.65
CA GLY A 509 -24.76 -8.15 -4.83
C GLY A 509 -25.57 -9.26 -5.52
N ASP A 510 -25.69 -9.25 -6.86
CA ASP A 510 -26.48 -10.22 -7.63
C ASP A 510 -25.73 -11.54 -7.93
N GLY A 511 -24.45 -11.61 -7.56
CA GLY A 511 -23.57 -12.76 -7.74
C GLY A 511 -23.00 -12.92 -9.15
N ASN A 512 -23.25 -11.97 -10.07
CA ASN A 512 -22.71 -11.95 -11.42
C ASN A 512 -21.93 -10.66 -11.66
N ILE A 513 -20.87 -10.76 -12.45
CA ILE A 513 -20.14 -9.58 -12.92
C ILE A 513 -20.66 -9.24 -14.32
N LYS A 514 -21.53 -8.24 -14.41
CA LYS A 514 -22.18 -7.81 -15.67
C LYS A 514 -22.20 -6.29 -15.87
N GLY A 515 -22.08 -5.52 -14.79
CA GLY A 515 -21.98 -4.07 -14.84
C GLY A 515 -20.64 -3.61 -15.42
N LYS A 516 -20.65 -2.47 -16.12
CA LYS A 516 -19.40 -1.85 -16.62
C LYS A 516 -18.51 -1.35 -15.48
N ASP A 517 -19.11 -1.00 -14.34
CA ASP A 517 -18.41 -0.48 -13.17
C ASP A 517 -18.00 -1.59 -12.18
N GLU A 518 -18.40 -2.85 -12.46
CA GLU A 518 -18.04 -4.05 -11.69
C GLU A 518 -16.72 -4.68 -12.16
N VAL A 519 -16.18 -4.19 -13.28
CA VAL A 519 -14.90 -4.59 -13.84
C VAL A 519 -14.01 -3.36 -13.95
N GLN A 520 -12.93 -3.34 -13.17
CA GLN A 520 -11.88 -2.34 -13.32
C GLN A 520 -10.76 -2.95 -14.16
N GLU A 521 -10.61 -2.47 -15.39
CA GLU A 521 -9.55 -2.89 -16.30
C GLU A 521 -8.45 -1.84 -16.36
N MET A 522 -7.20 -2.29 -16.20
CA MET A 522 -6.02 -1.44 -16.33
C MET A 522 -5.04 -2.08 -17.31
N PHE A 523 -4.63 -1.31 -18.32
CA PHE A 523 -3.56 -1.70 -19.23
C PHE A 523 -2.48 -0.62 -19.25
N ASN A 524 -1.27 -1.02 -18.87
CA ASN A 524 -0.11 -0.15 -18.84
C ASN A 524 0.97 -0.70 -19.76
N PHE A 525 1.60 0.19 -20.52
CA PHE A 525 2.67 -0.18 -21.42
C PHE A 525 3.76 0.89 -21.40
N GLY A 526 5.01 0.47 -21.24
CA GLY A 526 6.14 1.36 -21.08
C GLY A 526 7.44 0.79 -21.59
N VAL A 527 8.46 1.65 -21.64
CA VAL A 527 9.83 1.28 -21.96
C VAL A 527 10.68 1.53 -20.72
N GLU A 528 11.35 0.48 -20.26
CA GLU A 528 12.33 0.54 -19.18
C GLU A 528 13.73 0.49 -19.79
N PHE A 529 14.60 1.41 -19.42
CA PHE A 529 16.02 1.32 -19.75
C PHE A 529 16.77 0.67 -18.60
N THR A 530 17.81 -0.11 -18.89
CA THR A 530 18.68 -0.73 -17.88
C THR A 530 20.13 -0.57 -18.35
N PHE A 531 20.96 0.14 -17.61
CA PHE A 531 22.38 0.33 -17.93
C PHE A 531 23.31 -0.17 -16.84
#